data_AF-A0AAN4Z769-F1
#
_entry.id   AF-A0AAN4Z769-F1
#
_cell.length_a   1.000
_cell.length_b   1.000
_cell.length_c   1.000
_cell.angle_alpha   90.00
_cell.angle_beta   90.00
_cell.angle_gamma   90.00
#
_symmetry.space_group_name_H-M   'P 1'
#
loop_
_entity.id
_entity.type
_entity.pdbx_description
1 polymer ?
#
loop_
_entity_poly.entity_id
_entity_poly.type
_entity_poly.pdbx_seq_one_letter_code
_entity_poly.pdbx_strand_id
1 'polypeptide(L)'
;SCLIMSSEVLNILNIPQDIIRTIVRVGQEDIDSMLLISQQWNSLALEHLSNRTHLPVINKINLIAPDSNYTLEMTIPINRNQQGIRRT
;
A
#
# COMPACT_ATOMS: atom_id res chain seq x y z
N SER A 1 -34.23 -25.07 12.82
CA SER A 1 -33.97 -24.14 13.95
C SER A 1 -33.12 -23.01 13.41
N CYS A 2 -33.73 -21.86 13.14
CA CYS A 2 -33.02 -20.69 12.62
C CYS A 2 -32.22 -20.07 13.76
N LEU A 3 -30.88 -20.17 13.69
CA LEU A 3 -30.02 -19.35 14.52
C LEU A 3 -29.85 -18.01 13.82
N ILE A 4 -30.30 -16.99 14.52
CA ILE A 4 -30.20 -15.57 14.20
C ILE A 4 -28.78 -15.29 13.71
N MET A 5 -28.67 -14.78 12.48
CA MET A 5 -27.47 -14.09 12.00
C MET A 5 -27.29 -12.88 12.91
N SER A 6 -26.49 -13.02 13.96
CA SER A 6 -26.03 -11.88 14.74
C SER A 6 -25.31 -10.97 13.76
N SER A 7 -25.96 -9.84 13.43
CA SER A 7 -25.30 -8.71 12.79
C SER A 7 -24.30 -8.15 13.81
N GLU A 8 -23.20 -8.87 14.00
CA GLU A 8 -22.01 -8.31 14.62
C GLU A 8 -21.65 -7.12 13.76
N VAL A 9 -21.91 -5.93 14.29
CA VAL A 9 -21.51 -4.69 13.66
C VAL A 9 -20.00 -4.80 13.47
N LEU A 10 -19.57 -5.04 12.22
CA LEU A 10 -18.17 -5.06 11.84
C LEU A 10 -17.61 -3.67 12.12
N ASN A 11 -17.07 -3.52 13.33
CA ASN A 11 -16.40 -2.31 13.73
C ASN A 11 -15.01 -2.35 13.13
N ILE A 12 -14.66 -1.30 12.37
CA ILE A 12 -13.35 -1.15 11.73
C ILE A 12 -12.19 -1.21 12.73
N LEU A 13 -12.46 -0.95 14.02
CA LEU A 13 -11.52 -1.06 15.14
C LEU A 13 -11.32 -2.49 15.65
N ASN A 14 -12.27 -3.40 15.40
CA ASN A 14 -12.23 -4.78 15.88
C ASN A 14 -11.86 -5.77 14.76
N ILE A 15 -11.36 -5.27 13.63
CA ILE A 15 -10.92 -6.10 12.52
C ILE A 15 -9.59 -6.78 12.91
N PRO A 16 -9.45 -8.11 12.69
CA PRO A 16 -8.19 -8.81 12.85
C PRO A 16 -7.05 -8.18 12.05
N GLN A 17 -5.83 -8.18 12.61
CA GLN A 17 -4.69 -7.47 12.02
C GLN A 17 -4.30 -8.02 10.64
N ASP A 18 -4.41 -9.32 10.41
CA ASP A 18 -4.18 -9.99 9.13
C ASP A 18 -5.12 -9.49 8.03
N ILE A 19 -6.39 -9.24 8.38
CA ILE A 19 -7.36 -8.64 7.47
C ILE A 19 -6.99 -7.18 7.17
N ILE A 20 -6.60 -6.39 8.18
CA ILE A 20 -6.12 -5.01 7.94
C ILE A 20 -4.88 -5.00 7.04
N ARG A 21 -3.90 -5.89 7.26
CA ARG A 21 -2.73 -6.03 6.39
C ARG A 21 -3.11 -6.36 4.95
N THR A 22 -4.13 -7.20 4.77
CA THR A 22 -4.66 -7.54 3.45
C THR A 22 -5.28 -6.32 2.78
N ILE A 23 -6.08 -5.54 3.52
CA ILE A 23 -6.69 -4.29 3.02
C ILE A 23 -5.61 -3.27 2.63
N VAL A 24 -4.64 -3.02 3.51
CA VAL A 24 -3.51 -2.11 3.25
C VAL A 24 -2.74 -2.51 1.99
N ARG A 25 -2.53 -3.82 1.78
CA ARG A 25 -1.83 -4.33 0.59
C ARG A 25 -2.63 -4.14 -0.70
N VAL A 26 -3.96 -4.25 -0.64
CA VAL A 26 -4.83 -4.14 -1.81
C VAL A 26 -5.14 -2.69 -2.16
N GLY A 27 -5.37 -1.82 -1.17
CA GLY A 27 -5.70 -0.39 -1.35
C GLY A 27 -4.51 0.54 -1.16
N GLN A 28 -3.33 0.14 -1.60
CA GLN A 28 -2.09 0.89 -1.40
C GLN A 28 -2.13 2.30 -2.02
N GLU A 29 -2.95 2.51 -3.04
CA GLU A 29 -3.17 3.80 -3.70
C GLU A 29 -3.77 4.88 -2.78
N ASP A 30 -4.46 4.47 -1.71
CA ASP A 30 -5.12 5.37 -0.76
C ASP A 30 -4.62 5.12 0.68
N ILE A 31 -3.35 4.72 0.80
CA ILE A 31 -2.73 4.38 2.09
C ILE A 31 -2.72 5.57 3.06
N ASP A 32 -2.66 6.80 2.54
CA ASP A 32 -2.69 8.03 3.36
C ASP A 32 -4.02 8.17 4.11
N SER A 33 -5.15 7.82 3.48
CA SER A 33 -6.46 7.80 4.12
C SER A 33 -6.52 6.70 5.20
N MET A 34 -5.88 5.56 4.97
CA MET A 34 -5.81 4.47 5.95
C MET A 34 -5.02 4.84 7.21
N LEU A 35 -4.01 5.72 7.10
CA LEU A 35 -3.24 6.22 8.25
C LEU A 35 -4.09 7.00 9.26
N LEU A 36 -5.26 7.48 8.85
CA LEU A 36 -6.15 8.34 9.66
C LEU A 36 -7.27 7.56 10.37
N ILE A 37 -7.43 6.25 10.11
CA ILE A 37 -8.56 5.46 10.65
C ILE A 37 -8.41 5.22 12.16
N SER A 38 -7.26 4.68 12.58
CA SER A 38 -6.93 4.47 14.00
C SER A 38 -5.44 4.21 14.16
N GLN A 39 -4.95 4.20 15.40
CA GLN A 39 -3.55 3.90 15.71
C GLN A 39 -3.12 2.51 15.19
N GLN A 40 -4.01 1.52 15.24
CA GLN A 40 -3.73 0.16 14.74
C GLN A 40 -3.54 0.16 13.21
N TRP A 41 -4.42 0.85 12.49
CA TRP A 41 -4.33 0.99 11.03
C TRP A 41 -3.06 1.74 10.63
N ASN A 42 -2.75 2.83 11.34
CA ASN A 42 -1.54 3.61 11.13
C ASN A 42 -0.27 2.75 11.29
N SER A 43 -0.18 1.99 12.39
CA SER A 43 0.97 1.12 12.65
C SER A 43 1.16 0.06 11.55
N LEU A 44 0.08 -0.56 11.07
CA LEU A 44 0.15 -1.60 10.04
C LEU A 44 0.43 -1.04 8.65
N ALA A 45 -0.08 0.16 8.35
CA ALA A 45 0.25 0.87 7.12
C ALA A 45 1.72 1.32 7.09
N LEU A 46 2.25 1.83 8.20
CA LEU A 46 3.68 2.16 8.32
C LEU A 46 4.57 0.92 8.24
N GLU A 47 4.17 -0.19 8.87
CA GLU A 47 4.84 -1.49 8.72
C GLU A 47 4.91 -1.88 7.24
N HIS A 48 3.80 -1.76 6.51
CA HIS A 48 3.73 -2.06 5.09
C HIS A 48 4.65 -1.16 4.26
N LEU A 49 4.64 0.15 4.50
CA LEU A 49 5.46 1.14 3.79
C LEU A 49 6.96 1.00 4.08
N SER A 50 7.32 0.50 5.27
CA SER A 50 8.72 0.25 5.64
C SER A 50 9.36 -0.87 4.81
N ASN A 51 8.55 -1.78 4.26
CA ASN A 51 9.02 -2.89 3.46
C ASN A 51 9.03 -2.54 1.97
N ARG A 52 10.22 -2.26 1.42
CA ARG A 52 10.40 -1.91 0.00
C ARG A 52 9.83 -2.96 -0.97
N THR A 53 9.75 -4.23 -0.57
CA THR A 53 9.20 -5.31 -1.43
C THR A 53 7.69 -5.21 -1.64
N HIS A 54 7.00 -4.41 -0.83
CA HIS A 54 5.58 -4.13 -0.98
C HIS A 54 5.29 -2.86 -1.80
N LEU A 55 6.31 -2.05 -2.07
CA LEU A 55 6.16 -0.80 -2.79
C LEU A 55 6.35 -1.01 -4.30
N PRO A 56 5.57 -0.34 -5.15
CA PRO A 56 5.75 -0.42 -6.59
C PRO A 56 7.17 0.02 -6.99
N VAL A 57 7.72 -0.61 -8.03
CA VAL A 57 8.99 -0.19 -8.61
C VAL A 57 8.78 1.13 -9.32
N ILE A 58 9.57 2.14 -8.96
CA ILE A 58 9.55 3.44 -9.65
C ILE A 58 10.44 3.30 -10.87
N ASN A 59 9.84 3.30 -12.06
CA ASN A 59 10.57 3.12 -13.31
C ASN A 59 10.98 4.47 -13.93
N LYS A 60 10.17 5.50 -13.72
CA LYS A 60 10.35 6.82 -14.34
C LYS A 60 9.83 7.93 -13.44
N ILE A 61 10.45 9.10 -13.53
CA ILE A 61 10.00 10.34 -12.92
C ILE A 61 9.79 11.35 -14.06
N ASN A 62 8.58 11.92 -14.11
CA ASN A 62 8.21 12.95 -15.07
C ASN A 62 8.04 14.27 -14.32
N LEU A 63 8.88 15.25 -14.63
CA LEU A 63 8.77 16.59 -14.11
C LEU A 63 8.17 17.48 -15.20
N ILE A 64 6.98 18.01 -14.92
CA ILE A 64 6.24 18.89 -15.81
C ILE A 64 6.31 20.30 -15.21
N ALA A 65 6.93 21.24 -15.93
CA ALA A 65 6.89 22.64 -15.53
C ALA A 65 5.57 23.27 -16.04
N PRO A 66 4.77 23.92 -15.18
CA PRO A 66 3.43 24.41 -15.53
C PRO A 66 3.37 25.33 -16.75
N ASP A 67 4.42 26.12 -16.95
CA ASP A 67 4.47 27.19 -17.97
C ASP A 67 5.42 26.86 -19.13
N SER A 68 5.88 25.61 -19.26
CA SER A 68 6.83 25.21 -20.29
C SER A 68 6.34 23.99 -21.08
N ASN A 69 6.63 23.98 -22.39
CA ASN A 69 6.39 22.81 -23.23
C ASN A 69 7.44 21.70 -23.06
N TYR A 70 8.41 21.88 -22.15
CA TYR A 70 9.45 20.91 -21.89
C TYR A 70 9.05 20.01 -20.73
N THR A 71 9.20 18.70 -20.93
CA THR A 71 9.09 17.70 -19.86
C THR A 71 10.48 17.14 -19.61
N LEU A 72 10.92 17.15 -18.35
CA LEU A 72 12.12 16.45 -17.94
C LEU A 72 11.72 15.03 -17.55
N GLU A 73 12.16 14.06 -18.35
CA GLU A 73 11.99 12.64 -18.05
C GLU A 73 13.30 12.08 -17.51
N MET A 74 13.22 11.42 -16.35
CA MET A 74 14.32 10.65 -15.79
C MET A 74 13.91 9.18 -15.67
N THR A 75 14.63 8.31 -16.38
CA THR A 75 14.47 6.86 -16.23
C THR A 75 15.38 6.36 -15.10
N ILE A 76 14.81 5.61 -14.14
CA ILE A 76 15.60 5.02 -13.05
C ILE A 76 16.08 3.65 -13.53
N PRO A 77 17.41 3.41 -13.62
CA PRO A 77 17.92 2.12 -14.03
C PRO A 77 17.59 1.04 -13.00
N ILE A 78 16.77 0.07 -13.38
CA ILE A 78 16.42 -1.07 -12.52
C ILE A 78 17.61 -2.03 -12.49
N ASN A 79 18.30 -2.13 -11.36
CA ASN A 79 19.32 -3.16 -11.18
C ASN A 79 18.65 -4.54 -11.05
N ARG A 80 18.67 -5.32 -12.14
CA ARG A 80 18.06 -6.66 -12.22
C ARG A 80 18.79 -7.71 -11.37
N ASN A 81 19.97 -7.40 -10.82
CA ASN A 81 20.76 -8.35 -10.02
C ASN A 81 20.13 -8.68 -8.64
N GLN A 82 19.02 -8.04 -8.27
CA GLN A 82 18.25 -8.37 -7.05
C GLN A 82 16.96 -9.17 -7.29
N GLN A 83 16.60 -9.48 -8.55
CA GLN A 83 15.38 -10.23 -8.88
C GLN A 83 15.58 -11.76 -8.97
N GLY A 84 16.80 -12.25 -8.70
CA GLY A 84 17.16 -13.67 -8.82
C GLY A 84 16.98 -14.54 -7.57
N ILE A 85 16.56 -14.00 -6.42
CA ILE A 85 16.46 -14.75 -5.15
C ILE A 85 15.03 -14.79 -4.63
N ARG A 86 14.05 -15.19 -5.46
CA ARG A 86 12.70 -15.56 -5.01
C ARG A 86 12.08 -16.62 -5.93
N ARG A 87 12.76 -17.75 -6.08
CA ARG A 87 12.17 -19.01 -6.58
C ARG A 87 12.86 -20.20 -5.92
N THR A 88 12.41 -20.52 -4.71
CA THR A 88 12.45 -21.87 -4.10
C THR A 88 11.38 -21.91 -3.04
#